data_AF-A0AAU4BUQ2-F1
#
_entry.id   AF-A0AAU4BUQ2-F1
#
_cell.length_a   1.000
_cell.length_b   1.000
_cell.length_c   1.000
_cell.angle_alpha   90.00
_cell.angle_beta   90.00
_cell.angle_gamma   90.00
#
_symmetry.space_group_name_H-M   'P 1'
#
loop_
_entity.id
_entity.type
_entity.pdbx_description
1 polymer ?
#
loop_
_entity_poly.entity_id
_entity_poly.type
_entity_poly.pdbx_seq_one_letter_code
_entity_poly.pdbx_strand_id
1 'polypeptide(L)'
;MFEIWETSEPARLISDAGSLKVALEKVDTMCRLRHDQAVAHVGEAGEGYHFEIRNHEGKALARLSYVPDTSRAYQSVVVEEMRGDDED
;
A
#
# COMPACT_ATOMS: atom_id res chain seq x y z
N MET A 1 -7.43 3.61 -15.53
CA MET A 1 -6.27 4.05 -14.73
C MET A 1 -6.62 3.87 -13.26
N PHE A 2 -5.64 3.49 -12.44
CA PHE A 2 -5.80 3.22 -11.01
C PHE A 2 -4.90 4.16 -10.23
N GLU A 3 -5.43 4.74 -9.18
CA GLU A 3 -4.73 5.71 -8.35
C GLU A 3 -4.36 5.07 -7.01
N ILE A 4 -3.11 5.23 -6.59
CA ILE A 4 -2.59 4.73 -5.31
C ILE A 4 -2.51 5.91 -4.36
N TRP A 5 -3.31 5.86 -3.32
CA TRP A 5 -3.39 6.86 -2.27
C TRP A 5 -2.76 6.33 -0.99
N GLU A 6 -2.01 7.17 -0.29
CA GLU A 6 -1.64 6.95 1.12
C GLU A 6 -2.65 7.75 1.95
N THR A 7 -3.45 7.08 2.77
CA THR A 7 -4.51 7.70 3.58
C THR A 7 -4.09 8.01 5.00
N SER A 8 -2.82 7.80 5.35
CA SER A 8 -2.23 8.38 6.55
C SER A 8 -2.43 9.90 6.52
N GLU A 9 -2.91 10.52 7.60
CA GLU A 9 -3.30 11.93 7.59
C GLU A 9 -2.09 12.85 7.33
N PRO A 10 -2.10 13.69 6.27
CA PRO A 10 -3.15 13.89 5.27
C PRO A 10 -3.11 12.91 4.09
N ALA A 11 -4.30 12.48 3.64
CA ALA A 11 -4.42 11.59 2.49
C ALA A 11 -3.81 12.22 1.22
N ARG A 12 -2.86 11.54 0.60
CA ARG A 12 -2.12 12.02 -0.58
C ARG A 12 -2.05 10.97 -1.68
N LEU A 13 -2.16 11.42 -2.92
CA LEU A 13 -1.88 10.59 -4.09
C LEU A 13 -0.37 10.33 -4.16
N ILE A 14 0.03 9.06 -4.11
CA ILE A 14 1.42 8.64 -4.18
C ILE A 14 1.83 8.36 -5.62
N SER A 15 0.99 7.61 -6.36
CA SER A 15 1.30 7.17 -7.71
C SER A 15 0.04 6.69 -8.43
N ASP A 16 0.13 6.50 -9.74
CA ASP A 16 -0.91 5.88 -10.55
C ASP A 16 -0.36 4.65 -11.29
N ALA A 17 -1.29 3.85 -11.83
CA ALA A 17 -0.99 2.67 -12.61
C ALA A 17 -2.01 2.42 -13.72
N GLY A 18 -1.54 1.84 -14.82
CA GLY A 18 -2.38 1.42 -15.94
C GLY A 18 -3.26 0.21 -15.62
N SER A 19 -2.97 -0.56 -14.56
CA SER A 19 -3.71 -1.77 -14.19
C SER A 19 -3.65 -2.02 -12.69
N LEU A 20 -4.67 -2.69 -12.13
CA LEU A 20 -4.71 -3.05 -10.71
C LEU A 20 -3.49 -3.87 -10.29
N LYS A 21 -3.07 -4.84 -11.11
CA LYS A 21 -1.84 -5.62 -10.88
C LYS A 21 -0.60 -4.73 -10.69
N VAL A 22 -0.40 -3.77 -11.60
CA VAL A 22 0.72 -2.82 -11.53
C VAL A 22 0.60 -1.91 -10.31
N ALA A 23 -0.64 -1.52 -9.93
CA ALA A 23 -0.87 -0.74 -8.73
C ALA A 23 -0.45 -1.52 -7.47
N LEU A 24 -0.81 -2.79 -7.39
CA LEU A 24 -0.43 -3.68 -6.30
C LEU A 24 1.09 -3.87 -6.21
N GLU A 25 1.77 -4.12 -7.34
CA GLU A 25 3.24 -4.24 -7.37
C GLU A 25 3.94 -2.96 -6.87
N LYS A 26 3.38 -1.79 -7.17
CA LYS A 26 3.88 -0.51 -6.65
C LYS A 26 3.65 -0.39 -5.14
N VAL A 27 2.47 -0.77 -4.64
CA VAL A 27 2.18 -0.78 -3.19
C VAL A 27 3.14 -1.71 -2.44
N ASP A 28 3.44 -2.90 -2.98
CA ASP A 28 4.44 -3.81 -2.40
C ASP A 28 5.81 -3.15 -2.29
N THR A 29 6.27 -2.54 -3.38
CA THR A 29 7.56 -1.86 -3.42
C THR A 29 7.61 -0.74 -2.37
N MET A 30 6.53 0.02 -2.21
CA MET A 30 6.42 1.07 -1.19
C MET A 30 6.46 0.50 0.23
N CYS A 31 5.74 -0.59 0.51
CA CYS A 31 5.75 -1.25 1.82
C CYS A 31 7.15 -1.74 2.19
N ARG A 32 7.88 -2.31 1.22
CA ARG A 32 9.28 -2.71 1.39
C ARG A 32 10.19 -1.52 1.71
N LEU A 33 10.02 -0.39 1.01
CA LEU A 33 10.79 0.82 1.28
C LEU A 33 10.51 1.39 2.68
N ARG A 34 9.25 1.40 3.12
CA ARG A 34 8.88 1.81 4.48
C ARG A 34 9.44 0.87 5.55
N HIS A 35 9.48 -0.43 5.27
CA HIS A 35 10.13 -1.41 6.15
C HIS A 35 11.61 -1.09 6.33
N ASP A 36 12.33 -0.89 5.23
CA ASP A 36 13.76 -0.59 5.24
C ASP A 36 14.05 0.72 6.00
N GLN A 37 13.22 1.76 5.78
CA GLN A 37 13.27 3.01 6.54
C GLN A 37 13.03 2.80 8.04
N ALA A 38 12.03 2.01 8.42
CA ALA A 38 11.74 1.70 9.81
C ALA A 38 12.87 0.90 10.48
N VAL A 39 13.46 -0.07 9.77
CA VAL A 39 14.64 -0.84 10.22
C VAL A 39 15.85 0.07 10.40
N ALA A 40 16.04 1.04 9.50
CA ALA A 40 17.07 2.06 9.61
C ALA A 40 16.78 3.13 10.69
N HIS A 41 15.65 3.04 11.41
CA HIS A 41 15.16 4.06 12.35
C HIS A 41 15.01 5.46 11.72
N VAL A 42 14.69 5.51 10.41
CA VAL A 42 14.48 6.75 9.65
C VAL A 42 12.98 7.00 9.49
N GLY A 43 12.47 8.02 10.20
CA GLY A 43 11.06 8.43 10.15
C GLY A 43 10.21 7.95 11.33
N GLU A 44 8.99 8.48 11.43
CA GLU A 44 8.03 8.09 12.48
C GLU A 44 7.31 6.80 12.07
N ALA A 45 7.74 5.66 12.61
CA ALA A 45 7.11 4.36 12.40
C ALA A 45 5.89 4.11 13.31
N GLY A 46 5.32 5.17 13.90
CA GLY A 46 4.39 5.07 15.03
C GLY A 46 2.96 4.68 14.67
N GLU A 47 2.45 5.10 13.51
CA GLU A 47 1.01 5.00 13.20
C GLU A 47 0.67 4.01 12.08
N GLY A 48 1.67 3.39 11.46
CA GLY A 48 1.46 2.56 10.28
C GLY A 48 1.08 3.36 9.04
N TYR A 49 1.11 2.68 7.89
CA TYR A 49 0.83 3.25 6.59
C TYR A 49 -0.46 2.67 6.05
N HIS A 50 -1.38 3.52 5.65
CA HIS A 50 -2.62 3.09 5.00
C HIS A 50 -2.54 3.41 3.52
N PHE A 51 -2.75 2.41 2.68
CA PHE A 51 -2.79 2.54 1.23
C PHE A 51 -4.18 2.20 0.70
N GLU A 52 -4.66 2.97 -0.27
CA GLU A 52 -5.86 2.67 -1.02
C GLU A 52 -5.57 2.68 -2.51
N ILE A 53 -6.09 1.69 -3.23
CA ILE A 53 -6.10 1.70 -4.69
C ILE A 53 -7.51 2.07 -5.13
N ARG A 54 -7.65 3.20 -5.81
CA ARG A 54 -8.91 3.72 -6.32
C ARG A 54 -9.01 3.55 -7.83
N ASN A 55 -10.22 3.30 -8.33
CA ASN A 55 -10.51 3.33 -9.76
C ASN A 55 -10.67 4.77 -10.25
N HIS A 56 -10.84 4.95 -11.56
CA HIS A 56 -11.07 6.25 -12.19
C HIS A 56 -12.34 6.99 -11.74
N GLU A 57 -13.27 6.30 -11.06
CA GLU A 57 -14.48 6.88 -10.47
C GLU A 57 -14.26 7.29 -8.99
N GLY A 58 -13.04 7.13 -8.47
CA GLY A 58 -12.69 7.38 -7.08
C GLY A 58 -13.11 6.28 -6.11
N LYS A 59 -13.65 5.15 -6.59
CA LYS A 59 -14.03 4.00 -5.76
C LYS A 59 -12.78 3.24 -5.32
N ALA A 60 -12.59 3.10 -4.01
CA ALA A 60 -11.56 2.23 -3.45
C ALA A 60 -11.85 0.78 -3.80
N LEU A 61 -10.97 0.17 -4.59
CA LEU A 61 -11.03 -1.24 -4.98
C LEU A 61 -10.25 -2.12 -4.01
N ALA A 62 -9.17 -1.60 -3.43
CA ALA A 62 -8.36 -2.30 -2.45
C ALA A 62 -7.89 -1.34 -1.38
N ARG A 63 -7.79 -1.84 -0.14
CA ARG A 63 -7.26 -1.11 1.01
C ARG A 63 -6.23 -2.00 1.71
N LEU A 64 -5.08 -1.43 2.02
CA LEU A 64 -4.03 -2.10 2.77
C LEU A 64 -3.66 -1.25 3.98
N SER A 65 -3.62 -1.88 5.14
CA SER A 65 -3.01 -1.28 6.33
C SER A 65 -1.71 -2.00 6.59
N TYR A 66 -0.60 -1.28 6.46
CA TYR A 66 0.75 -1.81 6.60
C TYR A 66 1.44 -1.21 7.82
N VAL A 67 1.80 -2.04 8.78
CA VAL A 67 2.63 -1.65 9.92
C VAL A 67 4.00 -2.31 9.73
N PRO A 68 5.10 -1.54 9.62
CA PRO A 68 6.42 -2.14 9.46
C PRO A 68 6.83 -2.86 10.75
N ASP A 69 6.96 -4.19 10.67
CA ASP A 69 7.49 -5.02 11.75
C ASP A 69 9.02 -5.12 11.63
N THR A 70 9.77 -4.26 12.31
CA THR A 70 11.25 -4.29 12.30
C THR A 70 11.85 -5.50 13.03
N SER A 71 11.01 -6.29 13.71
CA SER A 71 11.42 -7.52 14.40
C SER A 71 11.69 -8.68 13.44
N ARG A 72 11.26 -8.59 12.18
CA ARG A 72 11.37 -9.65 11.16
C ARG A 72 11.75 -9.06 9.80
N ALA A 73 12.24 -9.90 8.89
CA ALA A 73 12.49 -9.50 7.51
C ALA A 73 11.18 -9.19 6.78
N TYR A 74 11.20 -8.21 5.87
CA TYR A 74 10.05 -7.85 5.05
C TYR A 74 9.45 -9.05 4.32
N GLN A 75 8.14 -9.23 4.47
CA GLN A 75 7.34 -10.18 3.71
C GLN A 75 6.31 -9.40 2.89
N SER A 76 6.16 -9.75 1.61
CA SER A 76 5.21 -9.07 0.72
C SER A 76 3.80 -9.10 1.31
N VAL A 77 3.24 -7.91 1.55
CA VAL A 77 1.91 -7.72 2.15
C VAL A 77 0.81 -7.56 1.10
N VAL A 78 1.17 -7.62 -0.18
CA VAL A 78 0.23 -7.81 -1.28
C VAL A 78 -0.20 -9.27 -1.26
N VAL A 79 -0.99 -9.61 -0.24
CA VAL A 79 -1.68 -10.90 -0.14
C VAL A 79 -2.73 -10.96 -1.22
N GLU A 80 -3.05 -12.16 -1.68
CA GLU A 80 -4.21 -12.45 -2.54
C GLU A 80 -5.52 -11.77 -2.06
N GLU A 81 -5.62 -11.34 -0.79
CA GLU A 81 -6.74 -10.55 -0.24
C GLU A 81 -6.92 -9.13 -0.82
N MET A 82 -5.92 -8.56 -1.51
CA MET A 82 -6.11 -7.31 -2.28
C MET A 82 -6.57 -7.53 -3.71
N ARG A 83 -6.62 -8.78 -4.20
CA ARG A 83 -7.58 -9.11 -5.24
C ARG A 83 -8.91 -9.16 -4.51
N GLY A 84 -9.69 -8.09 -4.63
CA GLY A 84 -11.13 -8.22 -4.48
C GLY A 84 -11.56 -9.26 -5.52
N ASP A 85 -11.59 -10.52 -5.11
CA ASP A 85 -12.37 -11.55 -5.76
C ASP A 85 -13.81 -11.13 -5.49
N ASP A 86 -14.31 -10.27 -6.39
CA ASP A 86 -15.74 -10.19 -6.66
C ASP A 86 -16.04 -11.51 -7.39
N GLU A 87 -16.07 -12.61 -6.64
CA GLU A 87 -16.71 -13.84 -7.06
C GLU A 87 -18.22 -13.56 -7.02
N ASP A 88 -18.76 -13.37 -8.23
CA ASP A 88 -20.17 -13.20 -8.61
C ASP A 88 -21.15 -14.12 -7.85
#